data_AF-A0A960MZA7-F1
#
_entry.id   AF-A0A960MZA7-F1
#
_cell.length_a   1.000
_cell.length_b   1.000
_cell.length_c   1.000
_cell.angle_alpha   90.00
_cell.angle_beta   90.00
_cell.angle_gamma   90.00
#
_symmetry.space_group_name_H-M   'P 1'
#
loop_
_entity.id
_entity.type
_entity.pdbx_description
1 polymer ?
#
loop_
_entity_poly.entity_id
_entity_poly.type
_entity_poly.pdbx_seq_one_letter_code
_entity_poly.pdbx_strand_id
1 'polypeptide(L)' 'ERQPVIIAITGHALAGVRESCLRSGMDGYITKPITVTAIQQVISDNASKLPSSLAAVQA' A
#
# COMPACT_ATOMS: atom_id res chain seq x y z
N GLU A 1 12.31 -12.66 -11.21
CA GLU A 1 11.13 -12.91 -10.34
C GLU A 1 10.53 -11.56 -9.96
N ARG A 2 9.20 -11.42 -9.91
CA ARG A 2 8.54 -10.12 -9.68
C ARG A 2 8.33 -9.92 -8.17
N GLN A 3 8.87 -8.84 -7.61
CA GLN A 3 8.65 -8.52 -6.19
C GLN A 3 7.18 -8.18 -5.93
N PRO A 4 6.61 -8.62 -4.80
CA PRO A 4 5.26 -8.25 -4.40
C PRO A 4 5.19 -6.76 -4.05
N VAL A 5 3.99 -6.18 -4.16
CA VAL A 5 3.72 -4.84 -3.62
C VAL A 5 3.64 -4.95 -2.10
N ILE A 6 4.44 -4.16 -1.38
CA ILE A 6 4.57 -4.19 0.08
C ILE A 6 3.99 -2.91 0.67
N ILE A 7 2.92 -3.04 1.47
CA ILE A 7 2.27 -1.91 2.15
C ILE A 7 2.52 -2.01 3.66
N ALA A 8 3.05 -0.95 4.25
CA ALA A 8 3.20 -0.84 5.70
C ALA A 8 1.86 -0.58 6.39
N ILE A 9 1.62 -1.21 7.53
CA ILE A 9 0.45 -0.93 8.38
C ILE A 9 0.93 -0.72 9.81
N THR A 10 0.76 0.48 10.36
CA THR A 10 1.17 0.77 11.75
C THR A 10 -0.02 1.01 12.67
N GLY A 11 0.08 0.53 13.91
CA GLY A 11 -0.84 0.90 15.00
C GLY A 11 -0.51 2.22 15.69
N HIS A 12 0.72 2.70 15.55
CA HIS A 12 1.21 3.91 16.21
C HIS A 12 2.03 4.73 15.20
N ALA A 13 1.40 5.75 14.64
CA ALA A 13 2.00 6.59 13.61
C ALA A 13 2.84 7.70 14.27
N LEU A 14 4.08 7.37 14.62
CA LEU A 14 5.04 8.38 15.04
C LEU A 14 5.47 9.21 13.84
N ALA A 15 5.90 10.45 14.10
CA ALA A 15 6.47 11.32 13.07
C ALA A 15 7.63 10.60 12.37
N GLY A 16 7.64 10.63 11.03
CA GLY A 16 8.71 10.03 10.23
C GLY A 16 8.56 8.53 9.93
N VAL A 17 7.60 7.81 10.54
CA VAL A 17 7.43 6.36 10.29
C VAL A 17 7.02 6.12 8.83
N ARG A 18 6.09 6.91 8.30
CA ARG A 18 5.66 6.83 6.90
C ARG A 18 6.85 7.01 5.96
N GLU A 19 7.64 8.05 6.17
CA GLU A 19 8.81 8.39 5.35
C GLU A 19 9.89 7.31 5.47
N SER A 20 10.08 6.74 6.67
CA SER A 20 11.02 5.64 6.90
C SER A 20 10.62 4.38 6.13
N CYS A 21 9.35 3.98 6.18
CA CYS A 21 8.81 2.85 5.44
C CYS A 21 9.00 3.02 3.93
N LEU A 22 8.63 4.18 3.39
CA LEU A 22 8.74 4.45 1.95
C LEU A 22 10.21 4.49 1.49
N ARG A 23 11.11 5.11 2.27
CA ARG A 23 12.56 5.10 1.96
C ARG A 23 13.18 3.71 2.01
N SER A 24 12.62 2.81 2.81
CA SER A 24 13.05 1.40 2.89
C SER A 24 12.60 0.56 1.69
N GLY A 25 11.87 1.15 0.74
CA GLY A 25 11.43 0.49 -0.49
C GLY A 25 10.02 -0.09 -0.43
N MET A 26 9.21 0.28 0.57
CA MET A 26 7.79 -0.09 0.60
C MET A 26 6.99 0.77 -0.39
N ASP A 27 5.93 0.18 -0.93
CA ASP A 27 5.10 0.79 -1.97
C ASP A 27 3.97 1.66 -1.41
N GLY A 28 3.63 1.48 -0.14
CA GLY A 28 2.61 2.30 0.52
C GLY A 28 2.57 2.12 2.03
N TYR A 29 1.64 2.84 2.65
CA TYR A 29 1.54 2.96 4.09
C TYR A 29 0.09 3.28 4.52
N ILE A 30 -0.39 2.60 5.56
CA ILE A 30 -1.70 2.82 6.20
C ILE A 30 -1.52 2.86 7.73
N THR A 31 -2.34 3.65 8.42
CA THR A 31 -2.45 3.65 9.88
C THR A 31 -3.67 2.87 10.36
N LYS A 32 -3.56 2.16 11.49
CA LYS A 32 -4.73 1.62 12.19
C LYS A 32 -5.48 2.75 12.92
N PRO A 33 -6.82 2.64 13.10
CA PRO A 33 -7.69 1.56 12.61
C PRO A 33 -7.81 1.59 11.09
N ILE A 34 -7.83 0.40 10.47
CA ILE A 34 -7.86 0.26 9.01
C ILE A 34 -9.32 0.33 8.54
N THR A 35 -9.55 1.03 7.44
CA THR A 35 -10.83 1.04 6.74
C THR A 35 -10.70 0.37 5.37
N VAL A 36 -11.80 -0.18 4.85
CA VAL A 36 -11.84 -0.76 3.49
C VAL A 36 -11.43 0.28 2.45
N THR A 37 -11.89 1.52 2.59
CA THR A 37 -11.54 2.64 1.70
C THR A 37 -10.04 2.91 1.68
N ALA A 38 -9.35 2.87 2.84
CA ALA A 38 -7.91 3.06 2.88
C ALA A 38 -7.15 1.95 2.14
N ILE A 39 -7.64 0.71 2.22
CA ILE A 39 -7.08 -0.43 1.47
C ILE A 39 -7.32 -0.25 -0.03
N GLN A 40 -8.54 0.09 -0.43
CA GLN A 40 -8.88 0.31 -1.84
C GLN A 40 -8.03 1.42 -2.45
N GLN A 41 -7.82 2.52 -1.72
CA GLN A 41 -7.01 3.63 -2.17
C GLN A 41 -5.56 3.21 -2.38
N VAL A 42 -4.93 2.57 -1.39
CA VAL A 42 -3.50 2.20 -1.52
C VAL A 42 -3.25 1.16 -2.62
N ILE A 43 -4.21 0.27 -2.86
CA ILE A 43 -4.17 -0.70 -3.96
C ILE A 43 -4.26 0.04 -5.29
N SER A 44 -5.20 0.99 -5.40
CA SER A 44 -5.39 1.81 -6.61
C SER A 44 -4.16 2.65 -6.92
N ASP A 45 -3.56 3.28 -5.90
CA ASP A 45 -2.33 4.07 -6.02
C ASP A 45 -1.15 3.23 -6.55
N ASN A 46 -1.16 1.91 -6.32
CA ASN A 46 -0.11 0.99 -6.73
C ASN A 46 -0.52 0.05 -7.89
N ALA A 47 -1.64 0.32 -8.56
CA ALA A 47 -2.20 -0.55 -9.59
C ALA A 47 -1.24 -0.83 -10.76
N SER A 48 -0.37 0.12 -11.12
CA SER A 48 0.63 -0.02 -12.19
C SER A 48 1.68 -1.11 -11.91
N LYS A 49 1.88 -1.47 -10.63
CA LYS A 49 2.79 -2.54 -10.20
C LYS A 49 2.08 -3.87 -10.04
N LEU A 50 0.76 -3.92 -10.14
CA LEU A 50 -0.03 -5.15 -10.03
C LEU A 50 -0.07 -5.88 -11.38
N PRO A 51 -0.23 -7.21 -11.38
CA PRO A 51 -0.27 -7.95 -12.63
C PRO A 51 -1.56 -7.59 -13.37
N SER A 52 -1.48 -7.48 -14.69
CA SER A 52 -2.62 -7.14 -15.56
C SER A 52 -3.81 -8.09 -15.44
N SER A 53 -3.62 -9.29 -14.87
CA SER A 53 -4.69 -10.24 -14.55
C SER A 53 -5.63 -9.76 -13.42
N LEU A 54 -5.22 -8.80 -12.59
CA LEU A 54 -6.07 -8.17 -11.56
C LEU A 54 -6.72 -6.86 -12.02
N ALA A 55 -6.29 -6.28 -13.14
CA ALA A 55 -6.85 -5.02 -13.66
C ALA A 55 -8.32 -5.16 -14.12
N ALA A 56 -8.82 -6.39 -14.24
CA ALA A 56 -10.21 -6.69 -14.62
C ALA A 56 -11.22 -6.62 -13.46
N VAL A 57 -10.79 -6.38 -12.22
CA VAL A 57 -11.71 -6.10 -11.10
C VAL A 57 -11.96 -4.58 -11.02
N GLN A 58 -12.48 -4.00 -12.09
CA GLN A 58 -13.12 -2.69 -12.06
C GLN A 58 -14.62 -2.91 -12.14
N ALA A 59 -15.30 -2.68 -11.03
CA ALA A 59 -16.73 -2.39 -10.99
C ALA A 59 -16.89 -0.87 -10.86
#